data_AF-S6T904-F1
#
_entry.id   AF-S6T904-F1
#
_cell.length_a   1.000
_cell.length_b   1.000
_cell.length_c   1.000
_cell.angle_alpha   90.00
_cell.angle_beta   90.00
_cell.angle_gamma   90.00
#
_symmetry.space_group_name_H-M   'P 1'
#
loop_
_entity.id
_entity.type
_entity.pdbx_description
1 polymer ?
#
loop_
_entity_poly.entity_id
_entity_poly.type
_entity_poly.pdbx_seq_one_letter_code
_entity_poly.pdbx_strand_id
1 'polypeptide(L)'
;ARHQWLLVLPCDGPLVDEPLLRAMREKACEYPQRPVMVREGQHWQPLLCMIPVACAATLEAAWLTGERSPRRAMEPLQPVAVQLEADDPRLANLNTPCLLAGINENDRK
;
A
#
# COMPACT_ATOMS: atom_id res chain seq x y z
N ALA A 1 -11.59 -1.08 18.10
CA ALA A 1 -11.32 0.21 17.43
C ALA A 1 -12.51 0.55 16.52
N ARG A 2 -13.06 1.77 16.55
CA ARG A 2 -14.19 2.22 15.70
C ARG A 2 -13.72 3.38 14.81
N HIS A 3 -12.80 3.09 13.89
CA HIS A 3 -12.27 4.10 12.97
C HIS A 3 -12.92 3.97 11.60
N GLN A 4 -13.03 5.09 10.88
CA GLN A 4 -13.63 5.14 9.55
C GLN A 4 -12.71 4.55 8.46
N TRP A 5 -11.41 4.45 8.75
CA TRP A 5 -10.40 3.93 7.83
C TRP A 5 -9.54 2.86 8.49
N LEU A 6 -9.06 1.93 7.67
CA LEU A 6 -7.97 1.01 7.96
C LEU A 6 -6.71 1.50 7.23
N LEU A 7 -5.59 1.63 7.94
CA LEU A 7 -4.27 1.81 7.33
C LEU A 7 -3.59 0.45 7.20
N VAL A 8 -3.14 0.10 6.00
CA VAL A 8 -2.37 -1.11 5.71
C VAL A 8 -0.95 -0.70 5.38
N LEU A 9 0.00 -1.27 6.11
CA LEU A 9 1.44 -1.09 5.90
C LEU A 9 2.09 -2.46 5.73
N PRO A 10 3.03 -2.61 4.80
CA PRO A 10 3.79 -3.84 4.67
C PRO A 10 4.85 -3.91 5.79
N CYS A 11 5.07 -5.09 6.37
CA CYS A 11 5.98 -5.26 7.52
C CYS A 11 7.47 -5.27 7.12
N ASP A 12 7.75 -5.38 5.82
CA ASP A 12 9.06 -5.50 5.20
C ASP A 12 9.53 -4.16 4.57
N GLY A 13 8.77 -3.08 4.74
CA GLY A 13 9.11 -1.72 4.29
C GLY A 13 9.55 -0.81 5.44
N PRO A 14 10.80 -0.93 5.94
CA PRO A 14 11.24 -0.24 7.16
C PRO A 14 11.44 1.27 6.99
N LEU A 15 11.48 1.77 5.74
CA LEU A 15 11.78 3.18 5.42
C LEU A 15 10.52 4.03 5.23
N VAL A 16 9.32 3.47 5.41
CA VAL A 16 8.07 4.24 5.40
C VAL A 16 8.11 5.26 6.54
N ASP A 17 7.94 6.53 6.20
CA ASP A 17 8.15 7.64 7.11
C ASP A 17 6.84 8.35 7.51
N GLU A 18 6.92 9.15 8.57
CA GLU A 18 5.77 9.90 9.07
C GLU A 18 5.18 10.89 8.03
N PRO A 19 5.97 11.65 7.24
CA PRO A 19 5.46 12.50 6.17
C PRO A 19 4.58 11.75 5.16
N LEU A 20 4.99 10.56 4.70
CA LEU A 20 4.19 9.76 3.78
C LEU A 20 2.86 9.34 4.42
N LEU A 21 2.89 8.88 5.67
CA LEU A 21 1.67 8.48 6.39
C LEU A 21 0.71 9.67 6.60
N ARG A 22 1.23 10.87 6.85
CA ARG A 22 0.42 12.10 6.95
C ARG A 22 -0.25 12.44 5.62
N ALA A 23 0.50 12.39 4.51
CA ALA A 23 -0.02 12.64 3.18
C ALA A 23 -1.12 11.64 2.80
N MET A 24 -0.94 10.35 3.12
CA MET A 24 -1.98 9.33 2.94
C MET A 24 -3.25 9.66 3.73
N ARG A 25 -3.10 10.05 5.00
CA ARG A 25 -4.24 10.42 5.86
C ARG A 25 -4.99 11.64 5.33
N GLU A 26 -4.27 12.68 4.94
CA GLU A 26 -4.86 13.90 4.37
C GLU A 26 -5.66 13.57 3.10
N LYS A 27 -5.09 12.76 2.21
CA LYS A 27 -5.78 12.28 1.01
C LYS A 27 -7.03 11.45 1.34
N ALA A 28 -6.98 10.62 2.39
CA ALA A 28 -8.12 9.81 2.81
C ALA A 28 -9.25 10.67 3.37
N CYS A 29 -8.93 11.78 4.03
CA CYS A 29 -9.91 12.78 4.47
C CYS A 29 -10.54 13.53 3.29
N GLU A 30 -9.76 13.85 2.23
CA GLU A 30 -10.29 14.48 1.01
C GLU A 30 -11.24 13.55 0.23
N TYR A 31 -10.99 12.24 0.27
CA TYR A 31 -11.74 11.23 -0.47
C TYR A 31 -12.29 10.12 0.45
N PRO A 32 -13.26 10.43 1.34
CA PRO A 32 -13.67 9.55 2.43
C PRO A 32 -14.31 8.23 1.99
N GLN A 33 -14.74 8.12 0.74
CA GLN A 33 -15.42 6.94 0.18
C GLN A 33 -14.54 6.11 -0.77
N ARG A 34 -13.29 6.52 -1.01
CA ARG A 34 -12.38 5.86 -1.96
C ARG A 34 -11.11 5.41 -1.24
N PRO A 35 -10.56 4.23 -1.57
CA PRO A 35 -9.25 3.85 -1.07
C PRO A 35 -8.18 4.84 -1.53
N VAL A 36 -7.20 5.10 -0.67
CA VAL A 36 -5.97 5.81 -1.03
C VAL A 36 -4.85 4.81 -1.11
N MET A 37 -4.09 4.82 -2.19
CA MET A 37 -2.95 3.93 -2.40
C MET A 37 -1.74 4.74 -2.80
N VAL A 38 -0.55 4.31 -2.37
CA VAL A 38 0.69 4.88 -2.90
C VAL A 38 0.89 4.42 -4.34
N ARG A 39 1.40 5.31 -5.19
CA ARG A 39 1.81 5.02 -6.56
C ARG A 39 3.20 5.58 -6.80
N GLU A 40 4.12 4.72 -7.20
CA GLU A 40 5.51 5.02 -7.52
C GLU A 40 5.69 5.07 -9.04
N GLY A 41 5.92 6.27 -9.60
CA GLY A 41 5.85 6.45 -11.04
C GLY A 41 4.52 5.89 -11.60
N GLN A 42 4.59 4.78 -12.34
CA GLN A 42 3.43 4.08 -12.91
C GLN A 42 2.93 2.87 -12.11
N HIS A 43 3.65 2.46 -11.06
CA HIS A 43 3.39 1.25 -10.29
C HIS A 43 2.56 1.55 -9.03
N TRP A 44 1.45 0.85 -8.88
CA TRP A 44 0.63 0.92 -7.67
C TRP A 44 1.21 0.04 -6.57
N GLN A 45 1.22 0.56 -5.35
CA GLN A 45 1.66 -0.13 -4.13
C GLN A 45 0.44 -0.48 -3.27
N PRO A 46 -0.29 -1.58 -3.57
CA PRO A 46 -1.59 -1.86 -2.95
C PRO A 46 -1.51 -2.25 -1.47
N LEU A 47 -0.34 -2.67 -0.98
CA LEU A 47 -0.13 -2.99 0.44
C LEU A 47 0.27 -1.77 1.27
N LEU A 48 0.42 -0.60 0.63
CA LEU A 48 0.65 0.68 1.29
C LEU A 48 -0.54 1.60 0.99
N CYS A 49 -1.64 1.38 1.72
CA CYS A 49 -2.93 1.99 1.41
C CYS A 49 -3.77 2.33 2.65
N MET A 50 -4.72 3.24 2.48
CA MET A 50 -5.80 3.50 3.42
C MET A 50 -7.14 3.10 2.81
N ILE A 51 -7.92 2.32 3.53
CA ILE A 51 -9.18 1.73 3.05
C ILE A 51 -10.32 2.23 3.94
N PRO A 52 -11.29 2.97 3.40
CA PRO A 52 -12.52 3.28 4.12
C PRO A 52 -13.30 2.01 4.47
N VAL A 53 -13.87 1.96 5.68
CA VAL A 53 -14.71 0.82 6.11
C VAL A 53 -15.91 0.62 5.18
N ALA A 54 -16.39 1.69 4.52
CA ALA A 54 -17.45 1.63 3.52
C ALA A 54 -17.10 0.72 2.32
N CYS A 55 -15.82 0.51 2.03
CA CYS A 55 -15.37 -0.36 0.94
C CYS A 55 -15.33 -1.86 1.32
N ALA A 56 -15.56 -2.21 2.58
CA ALA A 56 -15.38 -3.58 3.09
C ALA A 56 -16.23 -4.61 2.33
N ALA A 57 -17.52 -4.31 2.12
CA ALA A 57 -18.43 -5.24 1.44
C ALA A 57 -17.99 -5.53 -0.02
N THR A 58 -17.47 -4.53 -0.73
CA THR A 58 -16.97 -4.72 -2.10
C THR A 58 -15.69 -5.57 -2.12
N LEU A 59 -14.77 -5.35 -1.18
CA LEU A 59 -13.54 -6.13 -1.07
C LEU A 59 -13.84 -7.57 -0.65
N GLU A 60 -14.78 -7.78 0.28
CA GLU A 60 -15.24 -9.11 0.68
C GLU A 60 -15.89 -9.86 -0.49
N ALA A 61 -16.75 -9.19 -1.26
CA ALA A 61 -17.33 -9.78 -2.47
C ALA A 61 -16.26 -10.20 -3.48
N ALA A 62 -15.24 -9.36 -3.72
CA ALA A 62 -14.12 -9.71 -4.58
C ALA A 62 -13.35 -10.94 -4.06
N TRP A 63 -13.10 -11.01 -2.75
CA TRP A 63 -12.45 -12.18 -2.14
C TRP A 63 -13.26 -13.47 -2.34
N LEU A 64 -14.58 -13.41 -2.11
CA LEU A 64 -15.50 -14.54 -2.24
C LEU A 64 -15.63 -15.04 -3.69
N THR A 65 -15.48 -14.17 -4.68
CA THR A 65 -15.45 -14.56 -6.11
C THR A 65 -14.09 -15.08 -6.58
N GLY A 66 -13.11 -15.19 -5.66
CA GLY A 66 -11.79 -15.78 -5.95
C GLY A 66 -10.71 -14.77 -6.32
N GLU A 67 -10.96 -13.46 -6.25
CA GLU A 67 -9.91 -12.46 -6.45
C GLU A 67 -8.84 -12.58 -5.34
N ARG A 68 -7.57 -12.52 -5.73
CA ARG A 68 -6.42 -12.66 -4.83
C ARG A 68 -5.39 -11.55 -4.99
N SER A 69 -5.53 -10.70 -6.02
CA SER A 69 -4.71 -9.52 -6.20
C SER A 69 -5.35 -8.32 -5.49
N PRO A 70 -4.69 -7.75 -4.46
CA PRO A 70 -5.17 -6.54 -3.80
C PRO A 70 -5.38 -5.37 -4.77
N ARG A 71 -4.50 -5.24 -5.78
CA ARG A 71 -4.63 -4.22 -6.82
C ARG A 71 -5.94 -4.39 -7.61
N ARG A 72 -6.24 -5.60 -8.08
CA ARG A 72 -7.46 -5.86 -8.87
C ARG A 72 -8.72 -5.71 -8.01
N ALA A 73 -8.66 -6.12 -6.74
CA ALA A 73 -9.77 -5.93 -5.80
C ALA A 73 -10.08 -4.43 -5.56
N MET A 74 -9.05 -3.57 -5.57
CA MET A 74 -9.21 -2.13 -5.39
C MET A 74 -9.60 -1.38 -6.66
N GLU A 75 -9.32 -1.90 -7.85
CA GLU A 75 -9.56 -1.21 -9.13
C GLU A 75 -11.01 -0.71 -9.33
N PRO A 76 -12.07 -1.50 -9.05
CA PRO A 76 -13.46 -1.02 -9.17
C PRO A 76 -13.82 0.10 -8.19
N LEU A 77 -13.08 0.20 -7.07
CA LEU A 77 -13.26 1.24 -6.06
C LEU A 77 -12.61 2.57 -6.48
N GLN A 78 -11.93 2.60 -7.63
CA GLN A 78 -11.28 3.78 -8.21
C GLN A 78 -10.35 4.43 -7.17
N PRO A 79 -9.22 3.80 -6.79
CA PRO A 79 -8.37 4.33 -5.74
C PRO A 79 -7.75 5.69 -6.12
N VAL A 80 -7.44 6.49 -5.11
CA VAL A 80 -6.76 7.78 -5.26
C VAL A 80 -5.26 7.59 -4.97
N ALA A 81 -4.42 8.13 -5.83
CA ALA A 81 -2.97 8.05 -5.65
C ALA A 81 -2.45 9.08 -4.63
N VAL A 82 -1.58 8.63 -3.74
CA VAL A 82 -0.47 9.46 -3.26
C VAL A 82 0.70 9.17 -4.18
N GLN A 83 1.03 10.13 -5.05
CA GLN A 83 2.06 9.96 -6.07
C GLN A 83 3.45 10.19 -5.47
N LEU A 84 4.34 9.24 -5.71
CA LEU A 84 5.77 9.32 -5.46
C LEU A 84 6.52 9.26 -6.79
N GLU A 85 7.75 9.78 -6.78
CA GLU A 85 8.67 9.60 -7.89
C GLU A 85 9.06 8.13 -8.05
N ALA A 86 9.58 7.76 -9.22
CA ALA A 86 10.14 6.43 -9.41
C ALA A 86 11.35 6.22 -8.49
N ASP A 87 11.51 4.98 -7.99
CA ASP A 87 12.62 4.56 -7.12
C ASP A 87 12.67 5.32 -5.78
N ASP A 88 11.50 5.66 -5.23
CA ASP A 88 11.43 6.36 -3.94
C ASP A 88 11.95 5.43 -2.83
N PRO A 89 13.01 5.83 -2.10
CA PRO A 89 13.67 4.94 -1.15
C PRO A 89 12.75 4.49 0.00
N ARG A 90 11.67 5.22 0.28
CA ARG A 90 10.68 4.85 1.32
C ARG A 90 9.93 3.56 0.99
N LEU A 91 9.94 3.15 -0.29
CA LEU A 91 9.28 1.93 -0.77
C LEU A 91 10.22 0.72 -0.85
N ALA A 92 11.46 0.84 -0.39
CA ALA A 92 12.39 -0.28 -0.33
C ALA A 92 11.81 -1.42 0.52
N ASN A 93 11.74 -2.62 -0.07
CA ASN A 93 11.22 -3.82 0.57
C ASN A 93 12.34 -4.84 0.84
N LEU A 94 12.42 -5.29 2.09
CA LEU A 94 13.32 -6.35 2.53
C LEU A 94 12.72 -7.75 2.28
N ASN A 95 12.69 -8.16 1.01
CA ASN A 95 12.10 -9.45 0.62
C ASN A 95 12.99 -10.68 0.90
N THR A 96 14.28 -10.50 1.22
CA THR A 96 15.22 -11.61 1.45
C THR A 96 16.09 -11.39 2.68
N PRO A 97 16.55 -12.47 3.35
CA PRO A 97 17.45 -12.35 4.50
C PRO A 97 18.79 -11.64 4.17
N CYS A 98 19.25 -11.73 2.92
CA CYS A 98 20.47 -11.07 2.47
C CYS A 98 20.32 -9.55 2.49
N LEU A 99 19.18 -9.03 2.00
CA LEU A 99 18.85 -7.60 2.07
C LEU A 99 18.80 -7.09 3.52
N LEU A 100 18.23 -7.88 4.42
CA LEU A 100 18.20 -7.54 5.85
C LEU A 100 19.60 -7.50 6.48
N ALA A 101 20.48 -8.44 6.11
CA ALA A 101 21.85 -8.52 6.62
C ALA A 101 22.81 -7.51 5.97
N GLY A 102 22.36 -6.74 4.96
CA GLY A 102 23.23 -5.87 4.16
C GLY A 102 24.26 -6.63 3.32
N ILE A 103 23.98 -7.90 3.01
CA ILE A 103 24.87 -8.76 2.21
C ILE A 103 24.36 -8.78 0.78
N ASN A 104 25.25 -8.53 -0.18
CA ASN A 104 24.90 -8.64 -1.59
C ASN A 104 24.66 -10.10 -1.95
N GLU A 105 23.53 -10.44 -2.59
CA GLU A 105 23.20 -11.83 -2.93
C GLU A 105 24.23 -12.50 -3.85
N ASN A 106 24.99 -11.69 -4.60
CA ASN A 106 26.09 -12.15 -5.45
C ASN A 106 27.36 -12.55 -4.68
N ASP A 107 27.51 -12.15 -3.41
CA ASP A 107 28.71 -12.45 -2.60
C ASP A 107 28.66 -13.86 -1.99
N ARG A 108 27.57 -14.62 -2.19
CA ARG A 108 27.40 -16.00 -1.73
C ARG A 108 27.78 -17.07 -2.77
N LYS A 109 28.31 -16.68 -3.93
CA LYS A 109 28.76 -17.60 -4.98
C LYS A 109 30.27 -17.84 -4.94
#